data_AF-A0A2H0VLK5-F1
#
_entry.id   AF-A0A2H0VLK5-F1
#
_cell.length_a   1.000
_cell.length_b   1.000
_cell.length_c   1.000
_cell.angle_alpha   90.00
_cell.angle_beta   90.00
_cell.angle_gamma   90.00
#
_symmetry.space_group_name_H-M   'P 1'
#
loop_
_entity.id
_entity.type
_entity.pdbx_description
1 polymer ?
#
loop_
_entity_poly.entity_id
_entity_poly.type
_entity_poly.pdbx_seq_one_letter_code
_entity_poly.pdbx_strand_id
1 'polypeptide(L)'
;KSLTISVSSRFQQDMLEREVKRKLIEEQMAKVWGPMTFKCVLVDKGMARTEAEKEDDNLISPREDIVSSTGGVMSAAEKIFG
;
A
#
# COMPACT_ATOMS: atom_id res chain seq x y z
N LYS A 1 -17.53 16.99 8.21
CA LYS A 1 -16.94 15.85 7.46
C LYS A 1 -15.85 15.24 8.35
N SER A 2 -15.63 13.93 8.32
CA SER A 2 -14.63 13.26 9.18
C SER A 2 -13.81 12.22 8.42
N LEU A 3 -12.49 12.24 8.58
CA LEU A 3 -11.57 11.24 8.04
C LEU A 3 -11.25 10.22 9.12
N THR A 4 -11.46 8.94 8.85
CA THR A 4 -11.08 7.86 9.76
C THR A 4 -10.01 6.99 9.11
N ILE A 5 -8.84 6.88 9.74
CA ILE A 5 -7.76 5.98 9.30
C ILE A 5 -7.70 4.78 10.25
N SER A 6 -7.80 3.59 9.67
CA SER A 6 -7.54 2.33 10.33
C SER A 6 -6.05 1.99 10.34
N VAL A 7 -5.51 1.65 11.51
CA VAL A 7 -4.12 1.18 11.67
C VAL A 7 -4.07 -0.20 12.30
N SER A 8 -2.99 -0.94 12.06
CA SER A 8 -2.81 -2.31 12.54
C SER A 8 -1.99 -2.40 13.83
N SER A 9 -1.39 -1.30 14.27
CA SER A 9 -0.53 -1.26 15.45
C SER A 9 -0.92 -0.11 16.38
N ARG A 10 -0.92 -0.40 17.68
CA ARG A 10 -1.15 0.61 18.72
C ARG A 10 -0.13 1.74 18.64
N PHE A 11 1.14 1.43 18.33
CA PHE A 11 2.17 2.44 18.14
C PHE A 11 1.84 3.42 17.00
N GLN A 12 1.33 2.92 15.88
CA GLN A 12 0.92 3.77 14.75
C GLN A 12 -0.27 4.65 15.14
N GLN A 13 -1.22 4.08 15.89
CA GLN A 13 -2.37 4.83 16.41
C GLN A 13 -1.88 5.98 17.29
N ASP A 14 -1.06 5.68 18.30
CA ASP A 14 -0.50 6.66 19.23
C ASP A 14 0.30 7.74 18.49
N MET A 15 1.08 7.35 17.48
CA MET A 15 1.87 8.28 16.67
C MET A 15 0.99 9.25 15.89
N LEU A 16 -0.09 8.78 15.26
CA LEU A 16 -1.01 9.60 14.47
C LEU A 16 -1.95 10.44 15.34
N GLU A 17 -2.27 9.97 16.54
CA GLU A 17 -3.12 10.69 17.48
C GLU A 17 -2.39 11.85 18.18
N ARG A 18 -1.04 11.93 18.10
CA ARG A 18 -0.26 13.07 18.57
C ARG A 18 -0.76 14.36 17.93
N GLU A 19 -0.90 15.40 18.74
CA GLU A 19 -1.45 16.69 18.33
C GLU A 19 -0.76 17.27 17.08
N VAL A 20 0.57 17.20 17.02
CA VAL A 20 1.36 17.68 15.87
C VAL A 20 0.98 16.95 14.57
N LYS A 21 0.86 15.61 14.60
CA LYS A 21 0.49 14.83 13.42
C LYS A 21 -0.98 15.00 13.06
N ARG A 22 -1.86 15.04 14.06
CA ARG A 22 -3.29 15.29 13.88
C ARG A 22 -3.54 16.61 13.18
N LYS A 23 -2.96 17.71 13.68
CA LYS A 23 -3.11 19.04 13.08
C LYS A 23 -2.57 19.07 11.65
N LEU A 24 -1.39 18.48 11.43
CA LEU A 24 -0.82 18.41 10.08
C LEU A 24 -1.76 17.69 9.10
N ILE A 25 -2.35 16.57 9.52
CA ILE A 25 -3.33 15.85 8.70
C ILE A 25 -4.54 16.73 8.44
N GLU A 26 -5.18 17.28 9.48
CA GLU A 26 -6.37 18.12 9.34
C GLU A 26 -6.12 19.34 8.44
N GLU A 27 -4.97 20.00 8.56
CA GLU A 27 -4.57 21.13 7.70
C GLU A 27 -4.42 20.72 6.24
N GLN A 28 -3.79 19.57 5.96
CA GLN A 28 -3.66 19.10 4.57
C GLN A 28 -5.01 18.68 3.99
N MET A 29 -5.84 18.02 4.80
CA MET A 29 -7.19 17.62 4.41
C MET A 29 -8.07 18.85 4.14
N ALA A 30 -7.92 19.91 4.94
CA ALA A 30 -8.66 21.15 4.78
C ALA A 30 -8.42 21.82 3.42
N LYS A 31 -7.20 21.73 2.88
CA LYS A 31 -6.85 22.28 1.56
C LYS A 31 -7.52 21.55 0.40
N VAL A 32 -7.75 20.24 0.55
CA VAL A 32 -8.26 19.37 -0.53
C VAL A 32 -9.79 19.25 -0.47
N TRP A 33 -10.34 19.03 0.72
CA TRP A 33 -11.75 18.67 0.93
C TRP A 33 -12.56 19.65 1.79
N GLY A 34 -11.90 20.69 2.31
CA GLY A 34 -12.44 21.63 3.30
C GLY A 34 -12.31 21.11 4.75
N PRO A 35 -12.70 21.92 5.75
CA PRO A 35 -12.53 21.59 7.16
C PRO A 35 -13.09 20.20 7.52
N MET A 36 -12.23 19.36 8.10
CA MET A 36 -12.51 17.96 8.36
C MET A 36 -11.83 17.52 9.65
N THR A 37 -12.51 16.68 10.43
CA THR A 37 -11.95 16.13 11.67
C THR A 37 -11.22 14.82 11.38
N PHE A 38 -10.08 14.62 12.05
CA PHE A 38 -9.30 13.39 11.92
C PHE A 38 -9.53 12.43 13.10
N LYS A 39 -9.74 11.14 12.79
CA LYS A 39 -9.81 10.05 13.76
C LYS A 39 -8.92 8.89 13.33
N CYS A 40 -8.21 8.29 14.28
CA CYS A 40 -7.47 7.05 14.07
C CYS A 40 -8.17 5.91 14.82
N VAL A 41 -8.26 4.72 14.22
CA VAL A 41 -8.85 3.54 14.86
C VAL A 41 -7.91 2.34 14.70
N LEU A 42 -7.70 1.59 15.78
CA LEU A 42 -6.99 0.32 15.71
C LEU A 42 -7.93 -0.73 15.13
N VAL A 43 -7.51 -1.38 14.05
CA VAL A 43 -8.18 -2.58 13.56
C VAL A 43 -7.54 -3.76 14.24
N ASP A 44 -8.31 -4.43 15.08
CA ASP A 44 -7.93 -5.73 15.59
C ASP A 44 -7.91 -6.68 14.40
N LYS A 45 -6.73 -7.20 14.04
CA LYS A 45 -6.61 -8.23 12.99
C LYS A 45 -7.12 -9.57 13.54
N GLY A 46 -8.33 -9.60 14.08
CA GLY A 46 -9.16 -10.78 14.18
C GLY A 46 -9.89 -10.96 12.85
N MET A 47 -9.31 -11.79 11.97
CA MET A 47 -10.00 -12.33 10.77
C MET A 47 -10.39 -11.30 9.70
N ALA A 48 -9.41 -10.68 9.03
CA ALA A 48 -9.57 -10.55 7.58
C ALA A 48 -9.34 -11.95 7.01
N ARG A 49 -10.39 -12.77 6.95
CA ARG A 49 -10.41 -13.91 6.03
C ARG A 49 -10.30 -13.29 4.65
N THR A 50 -9.10 -13.24 4.10
CA THR A 50 -8.95 -13.17 2.64
C THR A 50 -9.78 -14.34 2.13
N GLU A 51 -10.87 -14.07 1.41
CA GLU A 51 -11.56 -15.13 0.68
C GLU A 51 -10.52 -15.82 -0.19
N ALA A 52 -10.43 -17.14 -0.08
CA ALA A 52 -9.46 -17.93 -0.81
C ALA A 52 -9.73 -17.76 -2.30
N GLU A 53 -8.69 -17.35 -3.03
CA GLU A 53 -8.45 -17.69 -4.44
C GLU A 53 -9.65 -17.53 -5.36
N LYS A 54 -9.99 -16.28 -5.72
CA LYS A 54 -10.53 -16.07 -7.06
C LYS A 54 -9.38 -16.26 -8.04
N GLU A 55 -9.40 -17.36 -8.78
CA GLU A 55 -8.57 -17.54 -9.97
C GLU A 55 -8.75 -16.32 -10.89
N ASP A 56 -7.63 -15.71 -11.28
CA ASP A 56 -7.59 -14.57 -12.19
C ASP A 56 -7.86 -15.07 -13.61
N ASP A 57 -9.04 -14.75 -14.16
CA ASP A 57 -9.54 -15.18 -15.48
C ASP A 57 -8.78 -14.50 -16.65
N ASN A 58 -7.72 -13.73 -16.37
CA ASN A 58 -6.88 -13.07 -17.38
C ASN A 58 -5.53 -13.75 -17.64
N LEU A 59 -5.31 -14.98 -17.18
CA LEU A 59 -4.17 -15.80 -17.59
C LEU A 59 -4.35 -16.36 -19.01
N ILE A 60 -4.41 -15.49 -20.00
CA ILE A 60 -4.11 -15.89 -21.38
C ILE A 60 -2.60 -16.14 -21.42
N SER A 61 -2.21 -17.41 -21.42
CA SER A 61 -0.84 -17.83 -21.69
C SER A 61 -0.35 -17.14 -22.98
N PRO A 62 0.74 -16.35 -22.94
CA PRO A 62 1.35 -15.85 -24.15
C PRO A 62 1.75 -17.05 -24.98
N ARG A 63 1.24 -17.12 -26.22
CA ARG A 63 1.53 -18.21 -27.17
C ARG A 63 3.03 -18.50 -27.18
N GLU A 64 3.37 -19.74 -26.90
CA GLU A 64 4.70 -20.29 -27.13
C GLU A 64 4.96 -20.26 -28.63
N ASP A 65 5.65 -19.23 -29.12
CA ASP A 65 6.37 -19.33 -30.38
C ASP A 65 7.32 -18.13 -30.54
N ILE A 66 8.60 -18.46 -30.79
CA ILE A 66 9.63 -17.64 -31.45
C ILE A 66 10.69 -16.99 -30.52
N VAL A 67 11.79 -17.75 -30.38
CA VAL A 67 13.21 -17.33 -30.47
C VAL A 67 13.97 -17.01 -29.17
N SER A 68 14.58 -18.07 -28.62
CA SER A 68 16.03 -18.22 -28.44
C SER A 68 16.88 -16.93 -28.43
N SER A 69 17.25 -16.45 -27.24
CA SER A 69 18.56 -15.83 -27.00
C SER A 69 18.91 -15.88 -25.51
N THR A 70 19.61 -16.94 -25.13
CA THR A 70 20.41 -17.04 -23.92
C THR A 70 21.41 -15.87 -23.84
N GLY A 71 21.24 -14.95 -22.89
CA GLY A 71 22.27 -13.93 -22.60
C GLY A 71 21.87 -12.66 -21.83
N GLY A 72 20.61 -12.48 -21.43
CA GLY A 72 20.14 -11.15 -20.97
C GLY A 72 20.39 -10.75 -19.51
N VAL A 73 20.57 -11.69 -18.58
CA VAL A 73 20.53 -11.36 -17.14
C VAL A 73 21.91 -11.14 -16.49
N MET A 74 22.97 -11.81 -16.94
CA MET A 74 24.30 -11.67 -16.31
C MET A 74 24.96 -10.30 -16.58
N SER A 75 24.71 -9.67 -17.73
CA SER A 75 25.38 -8.41 -18.10
C SER A 75 24.85 -7.17 -17.38
N ALA A 76 23.62 -7.21 -16.84
CA ALA A 76 23.05 -6.09 -16.09
C ALA A 76 23.62 -5.95 -14.67
N ALA A 77 24.06 -7.06 -14.06
CA ALA A 77 24.56 -7.06 -12.68
C ALA A 77 25.95 -6.42 -12.53
N GLU A 78 26.85 -6.60 -13.50
CA GLU A 78 28.20 -5.99 -13.49
C GLU A 78 28.19 -4.46 -13.58
N LYS A 79 27.13 -3.84 -14.10
CA LYS A 79 27.01 -2.37 -14.14
C LYS A 79 26.57 -1.74 -12.82
N ILE A 80 26.03 -2.52 -11.88
CA ILE A 80 25.48 -2.01 -10.62
C ILE A 80 26.46 -2.22 -9.46
N PHE A 81 27.27 -3.28 -9.50
CA PHE A 81 28.13 -3.68 -8.39
C PHE A 81 29.62 -3.82 -8.76
N GLY A 82 30.00 -3.54 -10.02
CA GLY A 82 31.38 -3.55 -10.51
C GLY A 82 32.08 -2.21 -10.39
#